data_AF-A0A2P8DJ78-F1
#
_entry.id   AF-A0A2P8DJ78-F1
#
_cell.length_a   1.000
_cell.length_b   1.000
_cell.length_c   1.000
_cell.angle_alpha   90.00
_cell.angle_beta   90.00
_cell.angle_gamma   90.00
#
_symmetry.space_group_name_H-M   'P 1'
#
loop_
_entity.id
_entity.type
_entity.pdbx_description
1 polymer ?
#
loop_
_entity_poly.entity_id
_entity_poly.type
_entity_poly.pdbx_seq_one_letter_code
_entity_poly.pdbx_strand_id
1 'polypeptide(L)'
;MTESDQSTSRYVGFDVPQIRGLVTGLRAAATSAPTLHQDVAAVLADADEDTDGPVTTSPGLENVMVSVFGIPLHAPGALAGPLDEIADSSGRRCDHLEELKDLEQDGITVDPSLAFLDESLPDRADADEAVEAIEGLDGKDFGTNGNRDDLRDIASTLKGLSSAELNWVLNDLSVEDRQRLSELVGNTDDSGLNPFDHNGLPHHERLDLGGALLSKATPGQWSMLTQMFPGVHPPFDPGDDNKKGATIDGVTWDVPKPPVPLFDDGVSADDISQGGVGDCWFLASVVGVAGRDPQAIREGIKQNPNGTVSVRLHDSDGAAHWVTVSPELPLDENGNPAGAGGTDELWVAYYEKAFATFYDQDNDGHTGSYRAIEGDFTDKAGPYLTGRPSEDLDVDFDEVRESYEDGKVIVAGTPGEKKVEDKFKDGYVTGHAYVVDGFTDDGKIILRNPWGTAYPKLEMTPEEFEKYFSSAGSFPTRD
;
A
#
# COMPACT_ATOMS: atom_id res chain seq x y z
N MET A 1 47.43 33.01 11.65
CA MET A 1 46.10 33.39 11.14
C MET A 1 45.98 32.85 9.74
N THR A 2 45.32 31.70 9.63
CA THR A 2 44.42 31.24 8.56
C THR A 2 44.03 29.85 9.02
N GLU A 3 42.96 29.80 9.84
CA GLU A 3 42.27 28.57 10.19
C GLU A 3 41.73 27.94 8.90
N SER A 4 42.13 26.71 8.63
CA SER A 4 41.45 25.82 7.70
C SER A 4 40.34 25.13 8.49
N ASP A 5 39.19 25.77 8.62
CA ASP A 5 37.97 25.08 9.02
C ASP A 5 37.27 24.61 7.75
N GLN A 6 37.74 23.49 7.20
CA GLN A 6 36.93 22.71 6.29
C GLN A 6 36.05 21.80 7.15
N SER A 7 34.92 22.36 7.58
CA SER A 7 33.73 21.55 7.86
C SER A 7 33.46 20.74 6.59
N THR A 8 33.79 19.45 6.64
CA THR A 8 33.44 18.51 5.57
C THR A 8 31.93 18.38 5.56
N SER A 9 31.25 19.07 4.64
CA SER A 9 29.78 19.01 4.45
C SER A 9 29.28 17.57 4.50
N ARG A 10 28.18 17.29 5.20
CA ARG A 10 27.64 15.91 5.30
C ARG A 10 27.17 15.33 3.98
N TYR A 11 26.99 16.16 2.95
CA TYR A 11 26.52 15.77 1.62
C TYR A 11 27.67 15.56 0.60
N VAL A 12 28.84 15.09 1.05
CA VAL A 12 29.97 14.78 0.16
C VAL A 12 29.64 13.53 -0.68
N GLY A 13 29.77 13.63 -2.00
CA GLY A 13 29.64 12.49 -2.91
C GLY A 13 28.99 12.83 -4.25
N PHE A 14 28.30 13.96 -4.34
CA PHE A 14 27.63 14.40 -5.56
C PHE A 14 28.30 15.65 -6.12
N ASP A 15 28.94 15.51 -7.28
CA ASP A 15 29.46 16.63 -8.06
C ASP A 15 28.28 17.31 -8.76
N VAL A 16 27.62 18.21 -8.02
CA VAL A 16 26.45 18.96 -8.52
C VAL A 16 26.75 19.68 -9.84
N PRO A 17 27.91 20.37 -10.01
CA PRO A 17 28.30 20.91 -11.32
C PRO A 17 28.31 19.85 -12.44
N GLN A 18 28.86 18.66 -12.20
CA GLN A 18 28.87 17.58 -13.20
C GLN A 18 27.46 17.07 -13.51
N ILE A 19 26.58 16.93 -12.50
CA ILE A 19 25.19 16.50 -12.70
C ILE A 19 24.40 17.56 -13.48
N ARG A 20 24.60 18.86 -13.19
CA ARG A 20 24.00 19.94 -13.99
C ARG A 20 24.52 19.95 -15.44
N GLY A 21 25.78 19.57 -15.65
CA GLY A 21 26.33 19.30 -16.97
C GLY A 21 25.59 18.15 -17.69
N LEU A 22 25.32 17.05 -16.98
CA LEU A 22 24.50 15.94 -17.50
C LEU A 22 23.08 16.39 -17.84
N VAL A 23 22.40 17.14 -16.96
CA VAL A 23 21.07 17.72 -17.20
C VAL A 23 21.05 18.55 -18.49
N THR A 24 22.07 19.38 -18.69
CA THR A 24 22.22 20.18 -19.91
C THR A 24 22.37 19.29 -21.14
N GLY A 25 23.18 18.23 -21.04
CA GLY A 25 23.35 17.24 -22.10
C GLY A 25 22.07 16.46 -22.43
N LEU A 26 21.31 16.05 -21.40
CA LEU A 26 20.03 15.35 -21.56
C LEU A 26 19.00 16.23 -22.29
N ARG A 27 18.86 17.50 -21.90
CA ARG A 27 17.96 18.44 -22.60
C ARG A 27 18.40 18.70 -24.05
N ALA A 28 19.70 18.80 -24.30
CA ALA A 28 20.23 18.95 -25.65
C ALA A 28 19.96 17.70 -26.51
N ALA A 29 20.06 16.50 -25.92
CA ALA A 29 19.71 15.24 -26.57
C ALA A 29 18.20 15.15 -26.82
N ALA A 30 17.36 15.50 -25.84
CA ALA A 30 15.90 15.55 -25.97
C ALA A 30 15.47 16.49 -27.10
N THR A 31 16.08 17.68 -27.17
CA THR A 31 15.82 18.68 -28.21
C THR A 31 16.24 18.18 -29.61
N SER A 32 17.32 17.42 -29.72
CA SER A 32 17.85 16.93 -31.00
C SER A 32 17.26 15.58 -31.46
N ALA A 33 16.66 14.80 -30.55
CA ALA A 33 16.08 13.49 -30.83
C ALA A 33 14.99 13.52 -31.93
N PRO A 34 14.05 14.49 -31.97
CA PRO A 34 13.06 14.57 -33.05
C PRO A 34 13.71 14.72 -34.43
N THR A 35 14.73 15.58 -34.56
CA THR A 35 15.45 15.79 -35.83
C THR A 35 16.20 14.54 -36.27
N LEU A 36 16.87 13.85 -35.35
CA LEU A 36 17.55 12.58 -35.67
C LEU A 36 16.55 11.51 -36.11
N HIS A 37 15.40 11.41 -35.44
CA HIS A 37 14.34 10.49 -35.84
C HIS A 37 13.78 10.83 -37.23
N GLN A 38 13.62 12.12 -37.54
CA GLN A 38 13.23 12.60 -38.88
C GLN A 38 14.24 12.16 -39.95
N ASP A 39 15.53 12.40 -39.72
CA ASP A 39 16.58 12.06 -40.68
C ASP A 39 16.67 10.55 -40.91
N VAL A 40 16.57 9.74 -39.84
CA VAL A 40 16.55 8.28 -39.94
C VAL A 40 15.29 7.78 -40.66
N ALA A 41 14.12 8.33 -40.36
CA ALA A 41 12.88 7.99 -41.05
C ALA A 41 12.97 8.30 -42.55
N ALA A 42 13.55 9.44 -42.92
CA ALA A 42 13.75 9.82 -44.32
C ALA A 42 14.69 8.85 -45.05
N VAL A 43 15.83 8.49 -44.43
CA VAL A 43 16.77 7.53 -45.01
C VAL A 43 16.13 6.14 -45.18
N LEU A 44 15.34 5.68 -44.20
CA LEU A 44 14.65 4.40 -44.29
C LEU A 44 13.56 4.41 -45.37
N ALA A 45 12.78 5.50 -45.48
CA ALA A 45 11.76 5.66 -46.50
C ALA A 45 12.36 5.68 -47.92
N ASP A 46 13.45 6.43 -48.14
CA ASP A 46 14.18 6.46 -49.41
C ASP A 46 14.70 5.06 -49.77
N ALA A 47 15.24 4.35 -48.79
CA ALA A 47 15.79 3.01 -48.99
C ALA A 47 14.69 1.96 -49.28
N ASP A 48 13.53 2.06 -48.62
CA ASP A 48 12.36 1.20 -48.88
C ASP A 48 11.85 1.36 -50.32
N GLU A 49 11.81 2.60 -50.83
CA GLU A 49 11.44 2.92 -52.22
C GLU A 49 12.46 2.31 -53.21
N ASP A 50 13.76 2.43 -52.91
CA ASP A 50 14.83 1.90 -53.76
C ASP A 50 14.90 0.37 -53.80
N THR A 51 14.43 -0.33 -52.75
CA THR A 51 14.47 -1.79 -52.67
C THR A 51 13.13 -2.50 -52.89
N ASP A 52 12.06 -1.75 -53.17
CA ASP A 52 10.69 -2.26 -53.38
C ASP A 52 10.20 -3.12 -52.19
N GLY A 53 10.52 -2.67 -50.97
CA GLY A 53 10.21 -3.35 -49.71
C GLY A 53 11.03 -2.84 -48.52
N PRO A 54 10.68 -3.24 -47.28
CA PRO A 54 11.32 -2.74 -46.06
C PRO A 54 12.80 -3.13 -45.98
N VAL A 55 13.70 -2.14 -45.83
CA VAL A 55 15.16 -2.35 -45.75
C VAL A 55 15.65 -2.79 -44.37
N THR A 56 14.80 -2.67 -43.35
CA THR A 56 15.12 -3.04 -41.97
C THR A 56 14.05 -3.96 -41.41
N THR A 57 14.48 -4.89 -40.54
CA THR A 57 13.60 -5.73 -39.72
C THR A 57 13.83 -5.46 -38.23
N SER A 58 14.48 -4.35 -37.90
CA SER A 58 14.78 -3.98 -36.52
C SER A 58 13.54 -3.32 -35.91
N PRO A 59 12.97 -3.88 -34.83
CA PRO A 59 11.80 -3.30 -34.18
C PRO A 59 12.02 -1.84 -33.75
N GLY A 60 13.25 -1.49 -33.35
CA GLY A 60 13.61 -0.13 -32.95
C GLY A 60 13.63 0.87 -34.10
N LEU A 61 13.98 0.45 -35.32
CA LEU A 61 13.98 1.31 -36.51
C LEU A 61 12.61 1.35 -37.20
N GLU A 62 11.87 0.24 -37.18
CA GLU A 62 10.47 0.19 -37.65
C GLU A 62 9.57 1.17 -36.87
N ASN A 63 9.77 1.27 -35.55
CA ASN A 63 9.03 2.21 -34.68
C ASN A 63 9.30 3.69 -34.99
N VAL A 64 10.32 4.02 -35.78
CA VAL A 64 10.61 5.41 -36.20
C VAL A 64 9.76 5.81 -37.43
N MET A 65 9.23 4.84 -38.18
CA MET A 65 8.46 5.04 -39.41
C MET A 65 6.94 5.12 -39.19
N VAL A 66 6.48 5.92 -38.23
CA VAL A 66 5.04 6.04 -37.93
C VAL A 66 4.32 6.88 -38.98
N SER A 67 3.25 6.33 -39.58
CA SER A 67 2.36 7.06 -40.50
C SER A 67 0.89 6.93 -40.09
N VAL A 68 0.12 8.00 -40.27
CA VAL A 68 -1.34 7.99 -40.08
C VAL A 68 -1.98 8.52 -41.36
N PHE A 69 -2.90 7.74 -41.96
CA PHE A 69 -3.55 8.04 -43.24
C PHE A 69 -2.57 8.37 -44.40
N GLY A 70 -1.41 7.72 -44.43
CA GLY A 70 -0.39 7.97 -45.47
C GLY A 70 0.35 9.29 -45.32
N ILE A 71 0.19 9.99 -44.19
CA ILE A 71 0.97 11.17 -43.83
C ILE A 71 2.03 10.75 -42.79
N PRO A 72 3.32 11.01 -43.03
CA PRO A 72 4.36 10.81 -42.03
C PRO A 72 4.08 11.70 -40.83
N LEU A 73 3.94 11.10 -39.64
CA LEU A 73 3.71 11.84 -38.41
C LEU A 73 5.03 11.93 -37.63
N HIS A 74 5.51 13.15 -37.41
CA HIS A 74 6.71 13.40 -36.62
C HIS A 74 6.36 13.30 -35.13
N ALA A 75 6.33 12.08 -34.60
CA ALA A 75 6.27 11.90 -33.15
C ALA A 75 7.55 12.51 -32.53
N PRO A 76 7.46 13.19 -31.36
CA PRO A 76 8.67 13.46 -30.58
C PRO A 76 9.39 12.11 -30.40
N GLY A 77 10.70 12.07 -30.66
CA GLY A 77 11.41 10.81 -30.58
C GLY A 77 11.14 10.14 -29.23
N ALA A 78 10.99 8.81 -29.21
CA ALA A 78 10.57 8.06 -28.01
C ALA A 78 11.39 8.35 -26.74
N LEU A 79 12.56 8.99 -26.89
CA LEU A 79 13.46 9.41 -25.83
C LEU A 79 13.27 10.86 -25.37
N ALA A 80 12.64 11.75 -26.15
CA ALA A 80 12.57 13.17 -25.82
C ALA A 80 11.86 13.43 -24.48
N GLY A 81 10.65 12.88 -24.30
CA GLY A 81 9.90 12.99 -23.04
C GLY A 81 10.67 12.41 -21.85
N PRO A 82 11.09 11.14 -21.89
CA PRO A 82 11.85 10.52 -20.80
C PRO A 82 13.16 11.26 -20.45
N LEU A 83 13.88 11.79 -21.46
CA LEU A 83 15.11 12.55 -21.24
C LEU A 83 14.84 13.89 -20.53
N ASP A 84 13.77 14.60 -20.91
CA ASP A 84 13.36 15.84 -20.24
C ASP A 84 12.90 15.56 -18.80
N GLU A 85 12.15 14.49 -18.55
CA GLU A 85 11.73 14.08 -17.20
C GLU A 85 12.92 13.75 -16.28
N ILE A 86 13.92 13.03 -16.80
CA ILE A 86 15.17 12.75 -16.07
C ILE A 86 15.93 14.05 -15.81
N ALA A 87 16.01 14.93 -16.82
CA ALA A 87 16.70 16.21 -16.69
C ALA A 87 16.06 17.12 -15.64
N ASP A 88 14.73 17.23 -15.65
CA ASP A 88 13.98 18.05 -14.70
C ASP A 88 14.08 17.49 -13.28
N SER A 89 13.89 16.19 -13.10
CA SER A 89 14.00 15.56 -11.79
C SER A 89 15.43 15.56 -11.23
N SER A 90 16.45 15.49 -12.08
CA SER A 90 17.86 15.65 -11.67
C SER A 90 18.16 17.10 -11.31
N GLY A 91 17.65 18.06 -12.09
CA GLY A 91 17.81 19.49 -11.84
C GLY A 91 17.22 19.91 -10.49
N ARG A 92 15.96 19.55 -10.22
CA ARG A 92 15.31 19.85 -8.94
C ARG A 92 16.08 19.29 -7.74
N ARG A 93 16.58 18.05 -7.82
CA ARG A 93 17.38 17.46 -6.75
C ARG A 93 18.74 18.15 -6.57
N CYS A 94 19.34 18.66 -7.65
CA CYS A 94 20.53 19.50 -7.53
C CYS A 94 20.24 20.81 -6.80
N ASP A 95 19.14 21.47 -7.14
CA ASP A 95 18.69 22.70 -6.47
C ASP A 95 18.47 22.42 -4.97
N HIS A 96 17.71 21.37 -4.64
CA HIS A 96 17.44 20.96 -3.25
C HIS A 96 18.73 20.67 -2.46
N LEU A 97 19.68 19.92 -3.03
CA LEU A 97 20.96 19.63 -2.36
C LEU A 97 21.83 20.86 -2.13
N GLU A 98 21.79 21.86 -3.00
CA GLU A 98 22.49 23.13 -2.81
C GLU A 98 21.85 23.92 -1.68
N GLU A 99 20.53 24.01 -1.66
CA GLU A 99 19.77 24.67 -0.59
C GLU A 99 19.96 23.98 0.79
N LEU A 100 20.02 22.64 0.84
CA LEU A 100 20.35 21.91 2.07
C LEU A 100 21.77 22.22 2.58
N LYS A 101 22.73 22.52 1.70
CA LYS A 101 24.07 22.95 2.10
C LYS A 101 24.08 24.37 2.66
N ASP A 102 23.18 25.22 2.21
CA ASP A 102 23.02 26.57 2.77
C ASP A 102 22.41 26.48 4.18
N LEU A 103 21.40 25.63 4.39
CA LEU A 103 20.89 25.33 5.73
C LEU A 103 21.98 24.77 6.67
N GLU A 104 22.83 23.87 6.17
CA GLU A 104 23.94 23.31 6.95
C GLU A 104 24.95 24.40 7.38
N GLN A 105 25.19 25.42 6.54
CA GLN A 105 26.02 26.58 6.88
C GLN A 105 25.41 27.45 7.98
N ASP A 106 24.07 27.52 8.03
CA ASP A 106 23.32 28.20 9.08
C ASP A 106 23.16 27.35 10.36
N GLY A 107 23.76 26.15 10.38
CA GLY A 107 23.74 25.23 11.53
C GLY A 107 22.50 24.33 11.60
N ILE A 108 21.66 24.35 10.58
CA ILE A 108 20.44 23.52 10.47
C ILE A 108 20.80 22.25 9.68
N THR A 109 20.78 21.10 10.35
CA THR A 109 21.21 19.84 9.72
C THR A 109 20.02 18.94 9.38
N VAL A 110 19.93 18.50 8.13
CA VAL A 110 18.97 17.47 7.66
C VAL A 110 19.64 16.10 7.66
N ASP A 111 18.87 15.05 7.96
CA ASP A 111 19.37 13.67 7.88
C ASP A 111 19.71 13.32 6.42
N PRO A 112 20.92 12.80 6.12
CA PRO A 112 21.32 12.49 4.75
C PRO A 112 20.40 11.50 4.00
N SER A 113 19.68 10.62 4.71
CA SER A 113 18.69 9.71 4.10
C SER A 113 17.47 10.44 3.53
N LEU A 114 17.20 11.66 4.00
CA LEU A 114 16.07 12.49 3.58
C LEU A 114 16.45 13.49 2.47
N ALA A 115 17.75 13.71 2.24
CA ALA A 115 18.26 14.74 1.32
C ALA A 115 17.91 14.53 -0.16
N PHE A 116 17.33 13.37 -0.52
CA PHE A 116 16.97 13.01 -1.89
C PHE A 116 15.47 12.88 -2.12
N LEU A 117 14.65 13.16 -1.11
CA LEU A 117 13.21 13.22 -1.23
C LEU A 117 12.82 14.44 -2.08
N ASP A 118 11.84 14.28 -2.97
CA ASP A 118 11.30 15.38 -3.78
C ASP A 118 10.25 16.14 -2.94
N GLU A 119 10.68 16.66 -1.80
CA GLU A 119 9.89 17.47 -0.86
C GLU A 119 10.32 18.94 -0.94
N SER A 120 9.46 19.84 -0.45
CA SER A 120 9.85 21.25 -0.26
C SER A 120 11.02 21.37 0.69
N LEU A 121 11.76 22.47 0.58
CA LEU A 121 12.78 22.78 1.58
C LEU A 121 12.17 22.81 2.98
N PRO A 122 12.82 22.18 3.96
CA PRO A 122 12.32 22.20 5.31
C PRO A 122 12.56 23.56 5.96
N ASP A 123 11.54 24.04 6.67
CA ASP A 123 11.59 25.23 7.50
C ASP A 123 11.71 24.82 8.97
N ARG A 124 12.76 25.33 9.63
CA ARG A 124 12.97 25.05 11.05
C ARG A 124 11.85 25.62 11.93
N ALA A 125 11.21 26.72 11.50
CA ALA A 125 10.12 27.33 12.25
C ALA A 125 8.89 26.42 12.36
N ASP A 126 8.57 25.67 11.30
CA ASP A 126 7.44 24.73 11.29
C ASP A 126 7.64 23.58 12.30
N ALA A 127 8.89 23.08 12.41
CA ALA A 127 9.25 22.09 13.40
C ALA A 127 9.19 22.65 14.83
N ASP A 128 9.74 23.85 15.06
CA ASP A 128 9.71 24.50 16.38
C ASP A 128 8.25 24.78 16.83
N GLU A 129 7.38 25.25 15.93
CA GLU A 129 5.94 25.45 16.20
C GLU A 129 5.24 24.12 16.58
N ALA A 130 5.56 23.03 15.89
CA ALA A 130 5.01 21.71 16.21
C ALA A 130 5.48 21.20 17.58
N VAL A 131 6.75 21.43 17.95
CA VAL A 131 7.28 21.11 19.28
C VAL A 131 6.55 21.92 20.35
N GLU A 132 6.47 23.24 20.18
CA GLU A 132 5.78 24.13 21.13
C GLU A 132 4.30 23.74 21.31
N ALA A 133 3.62 23.35 20.22
CA ALA A 133 2.23 22.90 20.28
C ALA A 133 2.06 21.61 21.10
N ILE A 134 3.00 20.66 20.99
CA ILE A 134 2.97 19.39 21.75
C ILE A 134 3.34 19.64 23.22
N GLU A 135 4.39 20.41 23.49
CA GLU A 135 4.80 20.77 24.86
C GLU A 135 3.66 21.53 25.59
N GLY A 136 2.93 22.36 24.85
CA GLY A 136 1.76 23.10 25.34
C GLY A 136 0.58 22.22 25.79
N LEU A 137 0.61 20.91 25.55
CA LEU A 137 -0.35 19.97 26.14
C LEU A 137 -0.10 19.71 27.63
N ASP A 138 1.11 19.97 28.13
CA ASP A 138 1.42 19.73 29.54
C ASP A 138 0.63 20.66 30.47
N GLY A 139 -0.15 20.07 31.37
CA GLY A 139 -0.99 20.82 32.31
C GLY A 139 -2.11 21.64 31.67
N LYS A 140 -2.41 21.44 30.37
CA LYS A 140 -3.50 22.12 29.67
C LYS A 140 -4.85 21.67 30.23
N ASP A 141 -5.69 22.64 30.57
CA ASP A 141 -7.10 22.39 30.88
C ASP A 141 -7.87 22.27 29.56
N PHE A 142 -8.21 21.05 29.19
CA PHE A 142 -8.97 20.72 27.98
C PHE A 142 -10.46 21.08 28.09
N GLY A 143 -10.89 21.67 29.21
CA GLY A 143 -12.26 22.11 29.40
C GLY A 143 -13.26 20.95 29.40
N THR A 144 -14.52 21.27 29.08
CA THR A 144 -15.62 20.29 29.16
C THR A 144 -15.82 19.47 27.89
N ASN A 145 -15.16 19.85 26.79
CA ASN A 145 -15.21 19.15 25.51
C ASN A 145 -14.10 18.10 25.33
N GLY A 146 -13.19 17.97 26.30
CA GLY A 146 -12.04 17.07 26.20
C GLY A 146 -10.96 17.58 25.24
N ASN A 147 -9.96 16.76 24.97
CA ASN A 147 -8.76 17.16 24.22
C ASN A 147 -8.83 16.93 22.70
N ARG A 148 -9.94 16.39 22.16
CA ARG A 148 -10.00 15.92 20.76
C ARG A 148 -9.71 17.00 19.73
N ASP A 149 -10.25 18.21 19.90
CA ASP A 149 -10.04 19.30 18.94
C ASP A 149 -8.57 19.74 18.94
N ASP A 150 -7.95 19.86 20.12
CA ASP A 150 -6.52 20.16 20.24
C ASP A 150 -5.64 19.08 19.59
N LEU A 151 -6.00 17.81 19.76
CA LEU A 151 -5.29 16.69 19.15
C LEU A 151 -5.47 16.66 17.62
N ARG A 152 -6.61 17.09 17.09
CA ARG A 152 -6.84 17.21 15.65
C ARG A 152 -6.02 18.34 15.05
N ASP A 153 -5.88 19.46 15.75
CA ASP A 153 -5.01 20.55 15.34
C ASP A 153 -3.54 20.10 15.31
N ILE A 154 -3.07 19.44 16.37
CA ILE A 154 -1.71 18.87 16.43
C ILE A 154 -1.52 17.82 15.32
N ALA A 155 -2.49 16.93 15.12
CA ALA A 155 -2.43 15.93 14.05
C ALA A 155 -2.36 16.60 12.67
N SER A 156 -3.09 17.69 12.44
CA SER A 156 -3.03 18.46 11.21
C SER A 156 -1.64 19.07 11.00
N THR A 157 -1.07 19.69 12.03
CA THR A 157 0.28 20.25 12.00
C THR A 157 1.31 19.18 11.67
N LEU A 158 1.33 18.07 12.42
CA LEU A 158 2.30 16.99 12.22
C LEU A 158 2.17 16.31 10.85
N LYS A 159 0.94 16.15 10.34
CA LYS A 159 0.69 15.63 8.98
C LYS A 159 1.16 16.61 7.90
N GLY A 160 1.22 17.90 8.18
CA GLY A 160 1.68 18.95 7.26
C GLY A 160 3.20 19.00 7.08
N LEU A 161 3.97 18.58 8.09
CA LEU A 161 5.43 18.64 8.08
C LEU A 161 6.06 17.80 6.96
N SER A 162 7.16 18.28 6.37
CA SER A 162 8.10 17.49 5.59
C SER A 162 8.76 16.40 6.44
N SER A 163 9.40 15.44 5.79
CA SER A 163 10.14 14.36 6.46
C SER A 163 11.29 14.90 7.31
N ALA A 164 11.96 15.97 6.85
CA ALA A 164 13.05 16.60 7.58
C ALA A 164 12.57 17.37 8.82
N GLU A 165 11.47 18.11 8.72
CA GLU A 165 10.84 18.79 9.86
C GLU A 165 10.33 17.80 10.90
N LEU A 166 9.61 16.74 10.47
CA LEU A 166 9.16 15.70 11.39
C LEU A 166 10.36 15.04 12.09
N ASN A 167 11.46 14.80 11.39
CA ASN A 167 12.66 14.26 11.99
C ASN A 167 13.23 15.20 13.07
N TRP A 168 13.20 16.52 12.89
CA TRP A 168 13.57 17.47 13.94
C TRP A 168 12.62 17.42 15.12
N VAL A 169 11.31 17.51 14.90
CA VAL A 169 10.28 17.43 15.95
C VAL A 169 10.49 16.19 16.83
N LEU A 170 10.63 15.03 16.20
CA LEU A 170 10.79 13.77 16.92
C LEU A 170 12.08 13.68 17.74
N ASN A 171 13.15 14.36 17.31
CA ASN A 171 14.43 14.41 18.02
C ASN A 171 14.44 15.46 19.14
N ASP A 172 13.73 16.57 18.94
CA ASP A 172 13.72 17.70 19.86
C ASP A 172 12.73 17.49 21.03
N LEU A 173 11.64 16.73 20.81
CA LEU A 173 10.73 16.35 21.87
C LEU A 173 11.41 15.49 22.95
N SER A 174 11.04 15.72 24.22
CA SER A 174 11.46 14.85 25.32
C SER A 174 10.81 13.46 25.25
N VAL A 175 11.34 12.50 26.01
CA VAL A 175 10.69 11.17 26.14
C VAL A 175 9.31 11.33 26.78
N GLU A 176 9.21 12.22 27.77
CA GLU A 176 7.99 12.53 28.50
C GLU A 176 6.92 13.13 27.58
N ASP A 177 7.28 14.06 26.69
CA ASP A 177 6.32 14.69 25.78
C ASP A 177 5.82 13.72 24.71
N ARG A 178 6.69 12.85 24.18
CA ARG A 178 6.28 11.79 23.26
C ARG A 178 5.33 10.79 23.92
N GLN A 179 5.60 10.40 25.16
CA GLN A 179 4.72 9.53 25.93
C GLN A 179 3.38 10.20 26.22
N ARG A 180 3.40 11.47 26.65
CA ARG A 180 2.18 12.25 26.88
C ARG A 180 1.32 12.35 25.62
N LEU A 181 1.93 12.66 24.47
CA LEU A 181 1.20 12.71 23.20
C LEU A 181 0.57 11.36 22.86
N SER A 182 1.33 10.26 22.98
CA SER A 182 0.82 8.90 22.74
C SER A 182 -0.37 8.56 23.64
N GLU A 183 -0.27 8.86 24.94
CA GLU A 183 -1.35 8.64 25.92
C GLU A 183 -2.59 9.48 25.61
N LEU A 184 -2.42 10.78 25.33
CA LEU A 184 -3.53 11.68 25.03
C LEU A 184 -4.25 11.29 23.74
N VAL A 185 -3.50 10.89 22.70
CA VAL A 185 -4.07 10.39 21.44
C VAL A 185 -4.88 9.12 21.66
N GLY A 186 -4.39 8.20 22.51
CA GLY A 186 -5.04 6.94 22.81
C GLY A 186 -6.24 7.02 23.77
N ASN A 187 -6.28 8.03 24.65
CA ASN A 187 -7.33 8.16 25.67
C ASN A 187 -8.70 8.45 25.05
N THR A 188 -9.66 7.54 25.14
CA THR A 188 -11.06 7.79 24.70
C THR A 188 -12.05 7.66 25.85
N ASP A 189 -11.72 8.20 27.03
CA ASP A 189 -12.54 8.28 28.25
C ASP A 189 -13.79 9.19 28.08
N ASP A 190 -14.55 9.01 27.00
CA ASP A 190 -15.85 9.62 26.74
C ASP A 190 -16.87 8.97 27.69
N SER A 191 -16.72 9.24 28.99
CA SER A 191 -17.56 8.64 30.02
C SER A 191 -19.00 9.09 29.80
N GLY A 192 -19.94 8.15 29.64
CA GLY A 192 -21.36 8.42 29.36
C GLY A 192 -22.11 9.27 30.40
N LEU A 193 -21.40 9.85 31.38
CA LEU A 193 -21.85 10.84 32.33
C LEU A 193 -21.78 12.29 31.77
N ASN A 194 -20.93 12.58 30.78
CA ASN A 194 -20.88 13.86 30.08
C ASN A 194 -20.89 13.65 28.54
N PRO A 195 -22.00 13.92 27.84
CA PRO A 195 -22.10 13.69 26.39
C PRO A 195 -21.27 14.66 25.54
N PHE A 196 -20.59 15.62 26.17
CA PHE A 196 -19.72 16.59 25.50
C PHE A 196 -18.24 16.27 25.65
N ASP A 197 -17.85 15.34 26.54
CA ASP A 197 -16.45 14.99 26.78
C ASP A 197 -15.94 14.11 25.64
N HIS A 198 -15.01 14.65 24.84
CA HIS A 198 -14.37 13.98 23.73
C HIS A 198 -12.87 13.94 23.95
N ASN A 199 -12.40 12.83 24.51
CA ASN A 199 -11.00 12.55 24.68
C ASN A 199 -10.47 11.69 23.53
N GLY A 200 -9.22 11.95 23.17
CA GLY A 200 -8.44 11.22 22.20
C GLY A 200 -8.96 11.35 20.78
N LEU A 201 -8.23 10.68 19.90
CA LEU A 201 -8.63 10.53 18.50
C LEU A 201 -9.39 9.22 18.31
N PRO A 202 -10.47 9.21 17.50
CA PRO A 202 -11.12 7.99 17.04
C PRO A 202 -10.12 7.04 16.36
N HIS A 203 -10.46 5.74 16.30
CA HIS A 203 -9.58 4.69 15.78
C HIS A 203 -8.93 5.05 14.43
N HIS A 204 -9.72 5.37 13.41
CA HIS A 204 -9.19 5.70 12.08
C HIS A 204 -8.36 7.00 12.08
N GLU A 205 -8.72 8.01 12.87
CA GLU A 205 -7.90 9.24 12.99
C GLU A 205 -6.53 8.97 13.63
N ARG A 206 -6.45 8.03 14.59
CA ARG A 206 -5.17 7.57 15.16
C ARG A 206 -4.31 6.85 14.13
N LEU A 207 -4.93 5.99 13.33
CA LEU A 207 -4.24 5.27 12.25
C LEU A 207 -3.75 6.23 11.17
N ASP A 208 -4.58 7.21 10.78
CA ASP A 208 -4.20 8.24 9.80
C ASP A 208 -3.04 9.09 10.31
N LEU A 209 -3.06 9.50 11.58
CA LEU A 209 -1.94 10.21 12.20
C LEU A 209 -0.68 9.34 12.22
N GLY A 210 -0.74 8.17 12.87
CA GLY A 210 0.42 7.29 13.02
C GLY A 210 1.02 6.89 11.67
N GLY A 211 0.16 6.54 10.70
CA GLY A 211 0.57 6.17 9.36
C GLY A 211 1.23 7.30 8.59
N ALA A 212 0.70 8.53 8.70
CA ALA A 212 1.31 9.71 8.08
C ALA A 212 2.71 9.98 8.67
N LEU A 213 2.88 9.91 9.99
CA LEU A 213 4.19 10.07 10.62
C LEU A 213 5.15 8.95 10.21
N LEU A 214 4.68 7.71 10.21
CA LEU A 214 5.47 6.55 9.82
C LEU A 214 5.96 6.66 8.37
N SER A 215 5.14 7.18 7.45
CA SER A 215 5.51 7.35 6.03
C SER A 215 6.64 8.37 5.79
N LYS A 216 6.85 9.30 6.73
CA LYS A 216 7.83 10.40 6.67
C LYS A 216 9.05 10.18 7.55
N ALA A 217 8.96 9.26 8.50
CA ALA A 217 10.02 9.01 9.45
C ALA A 217 11.25 8.35 8.82
N THR A 218 12.43 8.63 9.39
CA THR A 218 13.63 7.88 9.05
C THR A 218 13.52 6.43 9.58
N PRO A 219 14.21 5.44 8.98
CA PRO A 219 14.18 4.06 9.48
C PRO A 219 14.58 3.91 10.95
N GLY A 220 15.47 4.77 11.45
CA GLY A 220 15.88 4.79 12.86
C GLY A 220 14.77 5.22 13.84
N GLN A 221 13.71 5.87 13.34
CA GLN A 221 12.60 6.38 14.15
C GLN A 221 11.39 5.45 14.18
N TRP A 222 11.35 4.41 13.34
CA TRP A 222 10.19 3.51 13.27
C TRP A 222 9.84 2.86 14.61
N SER A 223 10.83 2.34 15.35
CA SER A 223 10.57 1.72 16.66
C SER A 223 9.99 2.71 17.66
N MET A 224 10.37 3.98 17.60
CA MET A 224 9.81 5.02 18.44
C MET A 224 8.36 5.32 18.05
N LEU A 225 8.08 5.44 16.75
CA LEU A 225 6.73 5.69 16.26
C LEU A 225 5.77 4.52 16.47
N THR A 226 6.23 3.28 16.34
CA THR A 226 5.40 2.11 16.66
C THR A 226 5.09 2.01 18.15
N GLN A 227 5.99 2.49 19.02
CA GLN A 227 5.69 2.63 20.45
C GLN A 227 4.68 3.75 20.72
N MET A 228 4.81 4.89 20.03
CA MET A 228 3.87 6.02 20.17
C MET A 228 2.48 5.71 19.59
N PHE A 229 2.43 4.96 18.50
CA PHE A 229 1.21 4.63 17.75
C PHE A 229 1.18 3.13 17.44
N PRO A 230 0.86 2.26 18.42
CA PRO A 230 0.92 0.80 18.24
C PRO A 230 0.05 0.28 17.08
N GLY A 231 -1.00 0.99 16.70
CA GLY A 231 -1.88 0.59 15.60
C GLY A 231 -1.17 0.42 14.24
N VAL A 232 -0.04 1.10 13.98
CA VAL A 232 0.69 0.98 12.69
C VAL A 232 1.55 -0.29 12.57
N HIS A 233 1.63 -1.07 13.65
CA HIS A 233 2.35 -2.33 13.70
C HIS A 233 1.48 -3.36 14.46
N PRO A 234 0.57 -4.05 13.74
CA PRO A 234 -0.39 -4.92 14.37
C PRO A 234 0.34 -6.15 14.94
N PRO A 235 0.03 -6.59 16.17
CA PRO A 235 0.64 -7.80 16.71
C PRO A 235 0.23 -9.01 15.87
N PHE A 236 1.18 -9.93 15.67
CA PHE A 236 0.93 -11.21 15.02
C PHE A 236 0.59 -12.25 16.07
N ASP A 237 -0.71 -12.45 16.30
CA ASP A 237 -1.28 -13.26 17.37
C ASP A 237 -2.38 -14.23 16.86
N PRO A 238 -2.11 -15.03 15.81
CA PRO A 238 -3.11 -15.91 15.21
C PRO A 238 -3.80 -16.79 16.27
N GLY A 239 -5.12 -16.86 16.18
CA GLY A 239 -5.99 -17.61 17.06
C GLY A 239 -6.25 -19.03 16.57
N ASP A 240 -7.27 -19.67 17.14
CA ASP A 240 -7.57 -21.08 16.92
C ASP A 240 -8.30 -21.34 15.58
N ASP A 241 -8.73 -20.28 14.88
CA ASP A 241 -9.44 -20.40 13.61
C ASP A 241 -8.52 -20.60 12.41
N ASN A 242 -7.20 -20.60 12.64
CA ASN A 242 -6.24 -20.98 11.63
C ASN A 242 -6.42 -22.46 11.20
N LYS A 243 -6.75 -22.67 9.92
CA LYS A 243 -6.95 -24.03 9.37
C LYS A 243 -5.65 -24.66 8.86
N LYS A 244 -4.59 -23.87 8.69
CA LYS A 244 -3.25 -24.33 8.29
C LYS A 244 -2.32 -24.63 9.47
N GLY A 245 -2.76 -24.43 10.72
CA GLY A 245 -2.01 -24.81 11.92
C GLY A 245 -0.83 -23.90 12.23
N ALA A 246 -0.87 -22.62 11.86
CA ALA A 246 0.24 -21.74 12.20
C ALA A 246 0.33 -21.50 13.69
N THR A 247 1.59 -21.38 14.12
CA THR A 247 1.97 -21.10 15.49
C THR A 247 2.83 -19.85 15.51
N ILE A 248 2.76 -19.13 16.61
CA ILE A 248 3.65 -17.99 16.87
C ILE A 248 5.10 -18.47 17.12
N ASP A 249 5.28 -19.76 17.47
CA ASP A 249 6.58 -20.37 17.67
C ASP A 249 7.42 -20.30 16.38
N GLY A 250 8.61 -19.71 16.47
CA GLY A 250 9.53 -19.55 15.33
C GLY A 250 9.27 -18.33 14.45
N VAL A 251 8.17 -17.59 14.67
CA VAL A 251 7.87 -16.37 13.91
C VAL A 251 8.75 -15.20 14.37
N THR A 252 9.32 -14.46 13.42
CA THR A 252 10.13 -13.28 13.69
C THR A 252 9.64 -12.08 12.89
N TRP A 253 9.71 -10.88 13.47
CA TRP A 253 9.46 -9.64 12.74
C TRP A 253 10.75 -9.16 12.09
N ASP A 254 10.84 -9.23 10.77
CA ASP A 254 11.97 -8.73 9.98
C ASP A 254 11.50 -8.36 8.57
N VAL A 255 12.36 -7.67 7.82
CA VAL A 255 12.15 -7.46 6.38
C VAL A 255 12.59 -8.72 5.63
N PRO A 256 11.79 -9.25 4.68
CA PRO A 256 12.16 -10.42 3.86
C PRO A 256 13.56 -10.28 3.22
N LYS A 257 14.34 -11.38 3.25
CA LYS A 257 15.72 -11.44 2.74
C LYS A 257 15.92 -12.68 1.84
N PRO A 258 16.47 -12.53 0.61
CA PRO A 258 16.85 -11.27 -0.06
C PRO A 258 15.63 -10.34 -0.28
N PRO A 259 15.83 -9.05 -0.62
CA PRO A 259 14.72 -8.13 -0.87
C PRO A 259 13.75 -8.70 -1.90
N VAL A 260 12.48 -8.79 -1.53
CA VAL A 260 11.39 -9.23 -2.38
C VAL A 260 10.64 -7.98 -2.86
N PRO A 261 10.34 -7.85 -4.16
CA PRO A 261 9.64 -6.68 -4.67
C PRO A 261 8.20 -6.61 -4.16
N LEU A 262 7.59 -5.41 -4.21
CA LEU A 262 6.17 -5.27 -3.92
C LEU A 262 5.30 -6.00 -4.97
N PHE A 263 5.75 -5.99 -6.23
CA PHE A 263 5.15 -6.66 -7.39
C PHE A 263 6.27 -7.24 -8.26
N ASP A 264 6.09 -8.46 -8.79
CA ASP A 264 7.02 -9.03 -9.78
C ASP A 264 6.51 -8.83 -11.22
N ASP A 265 5.34 -9.36 -11.56
CA ASP A 265 4.76 -9.33 -12.92
C ASP A 265 3.36 -8.68 -13.02
N GLY A 266 2.89 -8.05 -11.95
CA GLY A 266 1.66 -7.29 -11.93
C GLY A 266 0.82 -7.61 -10.69
N VAL A 267 -0.50 -7.51 -10.84
CA VAL A 267 -1.44 -8.08 -9.86
C VAL A 267 -2.17 -9.21 -10.57
N SER A 268 -2.17 -10.37 -9.94
CA SER A 268 -2.89 -11.56 -10.35
C SER A 268 -3.61 -12.18 -9.17
N ALA A 269 -4.78 -12.76 -9.43
CA ALA A 269 -5.47 -13.58 -8.45
C ALA A 269 -4.65 -14.81 -8.02
N ASP A 270 -3.68 -15.23 -8.86
CA ASP A 270 -2.79 -16.37 -8.62
C ASP A 270 -1.68 -16.11 -7.61
N ASP A 271 -1.44 -14.84 -7.29
CA ASP A 271 -0.44 -14.43 -6.31
C ASP A 271 -0.92 -14.71 -4.89
N ILE A 272 -2.23 -14.73 -4.65
CA ILE A 272 -2.77 -14.89 -3.30
C ILE A 272 -2.62 -16.35 -2.85
N SER A 273 -1.87 -16.54 -1.78
CA SER A 273 -1.87 -17.74 -0.96
C SER A 273 -2.05 -17.35 0.51
N GLN A 274 -3.22 -17.67 1.06
CA GLN A 274 -3.47 -17.52 2.50
C GLN A 274 -2.45 -18.30 3.33
N GLY A 275 -1.91 -17.65 4.36
CA GLY A 275 -1.03 -18.29 5.32
C GLY A 275 -1.81 -18.91 6.47
N GLY A 276 -1.25 -18.74 7.66
CA GLY A 276 -1.79 -19.33 8.88
C GLY A 276 -2.69 -18.43 9.71
N VAL A 277 -3.33 -17.45 9.11
CA VAL A 277 -4.31 -16.57 9.76
C VAL A 277 -5.71 -17.00 9.32
N GLY A 278 -6.70 -16.95 10.20
CA GLY A 278 -8.10 -17.33 9.95
C GLY A 278 -8.90 -16.38 9.05
N ASP A 279 -8.26 -15.59 8.20
CA ASP A 279 -8.80 -14.44 7.45
C ASP A 279 -9.34 -14.81 6.04
N CYS A 280 -9.84 -16.04 5.87
CA CYS A 280 -10.20 -16.58 4.55
C CYS A 280 -11.26 -15.74 3.81
N TRP A 281 -12.19 -15.14 4.55
CA TRP A 281 -13.23 -14.24 4.05
C TRP A 281 -12.63 -12.97 3.42
N PHE A 282 -11.58 -12.41 4.03
CA PHE A 282 -10.84 -11.27 3.51
C PHE A 282 -10.03 -11.66 2.28
N LEU A 283 -9.20 -12.71 2.35
CA LEU A 283 -8.37 -13.10 1.20
C LEU A 283 -9.18 -13.61 0.02
N ALA A 284 -10.32 -14.29 0.22
CA ALA A 284 -11.23 -14.63 -0.87
C ALA A 284 -11.77 -13.36 -1.57
N SER A 285 -12.05 -12.30 -0.80
CA SER A 285 -12.45 -11.00 -1.33
C SER A 285 -11.31 -10.36 -2.14
N VAL A 286 -10.08 -10.39 -1.65
CA VAL A 286 -8.89 -9.89 -2.35
C VAL A 286 -8.66 -10.64 -3.67
N VAL A 287 -8.79 -11.98 -3.68
CA VAL A 287 -8.72 -12.80 -4.91
C VAL A 287 -9.77 -12.34 -5.92
N GLY A 288 -11.00 -12.12 -5.46
CA GLY A 288 -12.09 -11.66 -6.31
C GLY A 288 -11.84 -10.28 -6.93
N VAL A 289 -11.37 -9.32 -6.12
CA VAL A 289 -11.00 -7.99 -6.61
C VAL A 289 -9.82 -8.08 -7.57
N ALA A 290 -8.76 -8.84 -7.26
CA ALA A 290 -7.62 -9.02 -8.16
C ALA A 290 -8.01 -9.66 -9.50
N GLY A 291 -8.98 -10.58 -9.50
CA GLY A 291 -9.49 -11.22 -10.73
C GLY A 291 -10.40 -10.32 -11.58
N ARG A 292 -11.17 -9.43 -10.95
CA ARG A 292 -12.13 -8.54 -11.63
C ARG A 292 -11.56 -7.17 -11.98
N ASP A 293 -10.75 -6.62 -11.10
CA ASP A 293 -10.17 -5.29 -11.17
C ASP A 293 -8.75 -5.28 -10.54
N PRO A 294 -7.76 -5.90 -11.20
CA PRO A 294 -6.38 -5.91 -10.72
C PRO A 294 -5.79 -4.49 -10.59
N GLN A 295 -6.33 -3.52 -11.34
CA GLN A 295 -5.91 -2.12 -11.26
C GLN A 295 -6.29 -1.50 -9.92
N ALA A 296 -7.46 -1.82 -9.35
CA ALA A 296 -7.86 -1.33 -8.03
C ALA A 296 -6.87 -1.74 -6.93
N ILE A 297 -6.37 -2.98 -6.97
CA ILE A 297 -5.30 -3.45 -6.08
C ILE A 297 -4.00 -2.71 -6.37
N ARG A 298 -3.59 -2.63 -7.64
CA ARG A 298 -2.32 -2.02 -8.04
C ARG A 298 -2.21 -0.55 -7.64
N GLU A 299 -3.30 0.19 -7.76
CA GLU A 299 -3.42 1.60 -7.35
C GLU A 299 -3.71 1.77 -5.87
N GLY A 300 -4.23 0.72 -5.21
CA GLY A 300 -4.55 0.70 -3.79
C GLY A 300 -3.36 0.42 -2.89
N ILE A 301 -2.15 0.22 -3.41
CA ILE A 301 -0.94 0.00 -2.59
C ILE A 301 0.28 0.69 -3.18
N LYS A 302 1.12 1.26 -2.31
CA LYS A 302 2.38 1.89 -2.67
C LYS A 302 3.43 1.69 -1.59
N GLN A 303 4.68 1.55 -2.02
CA GLN A 303 5.84 1.66 -1.13
C GLN A 303 6.27 3.13 -1.05
N ASN A 304 6.43 3.64 0.17
CA ASN A 304 6.93 4.99 0.43
C ASN A 304 8.46 5.05 0.32
N PRO A 305 9.05 6.23 0.12
CA PRO A 305 10.51 6.38 -0.06
C PRO A 305 11.35 5.80 1.08
N ASN A 306 10.83 5.80 2.31
CA ASN A 306 11.52 5.23 3.46
C ASN A 306 11.42 3.69 3.54
N GLY A 307 10.61 3.05 2.70
CA GLY A 307 10.40 1.60 2.67
C GLY A 307 9.10 1.12 3.33
N THR A 308 8.42 1.97 4.10
CA THR A 308 7.07 1.66 4.63
C THR A 308 6.07 1.46 3.49
N VAL A 309 4.95 0.80 3.75
CA VAL A 309 3.95 0.47 2.73
C VAL A 309 2.60 1.06 3.12
N SER A 310 1.97 1.79 2.20
CA SER A 310 0.63 2.33 2.38
C SER A 310 -0.37 1.57 1.52
N VAL A 311 -1.45 1.10 2.14
CA VAL A 311 -2.58 0.41 1.49
C VAL A 311 -3.84 1.25 1.65
N ARG A 312 -4.62 1.41 0.59
CA ARG A 312 -5.91 2.09 0.60
C ARG A 312 -6.99 1.11 1.01
N LEU A 313 -7.63 1.38 2.14
CA LEU A 313 -8.80 0.68 2.66
C LEU A 313 -9.91 1.70 2.91
N HIS A 314 -11.13 1.22 3.17
CA HIS A 314 -12.28 2.08 3.41
C HIS A 314 -12.91 1.76 4.75
N ASP A 315 -13.37 2.78 5.48
CA ASP A 315 -14.11 2.60 6.71
C ASP A 315 -15.56 2.12 6.45
N SER A 316 -16.31 1.91 7.53
CA SER A 316 -17.72 1.48 7.45
C SER A 316 -18.65 2.51 6.78
N ASP A 317 -18.24 3.77 6.68
CA ASP A 317 -18.95 4.85 5.98
C ASP A 317 -18.55 4.94 4.49
N GLY A 318 -17.58 4.14 4.05
CA GLY A 318 -17.03 4.11 2.69
C GLY A 318 -15.96 5.17 2.42
N ALA A 319 -15.46 5.87 3.44
CA ALA A 319 -14.39 6.83 3.29
C ALA A 319 -13.05 6.12 3.12
N ALA A 320 -12.20 6.59 2.18
CA ALA A 320 -10.92 5.97 1.90
C ALA A 320 -9.80 6.47 2.83
N HIS A 321 -9.00 5.54 3.35
CA HIS A 321 -7.86 5.76 4.23
C HIS A 321 -6.59 5.12 3.66
N TRP A 322 -5.46 5.82 3.76
CA TRP A 322 -4.14 5.27 3.45
C TRP A 322 -3.50 4.69 4.71
N VAL A 323 -3.72 3.41 4.94
CA VAL A 323 -3.18 2.68 6.09
C VAL A 323 -1.71 2.38 5.83
N THR A 324 -0.84 3.05 6.57
CA THR A 324 0.61 2.88 6.41
C THR A 324 1.16 1.97 7.50
N VAL A 325 1.86 0.92 7.07
CA VAL A 325 2.46 -0.09 7.93
C VAL A 325 3.98 -0.12 7.75
N SER A 326 4.67 -0.57 8.80
CA SER A 326 6.12 -0.75 8.77
C SER A 326 6.53 -1.85 7.76
N PRO A 327 7.77 -1.84 7.24
CA PRO A 327 8.18 -2.84 6.24
C PRO A 327 8.39 -4.25 6.81
N GLU A 328 8.61 -4.40 8.11
CA GLU A 328 8.77 -5.72 8.73
C GLU A 328 7.49 -6.54 8.59
N LEU A 329 7.62 -7.81 8.25
CA LEU A 329 6.52 -8.77 8.20
C LEU A 329 6.75 -9.85 9.26
N PRO A 330 5.70 -10.53 9.74
CA PRO A 330 5.87 -11.75 10.51
C PRO A 330 6.40 -12.83 9.56
N LEU A 331 7.63 -13.30 9.80
CA LEU A 331 8.30 -14.29 8.95
C LEU A 331 8.41 -15.64 9.65
N ASP A 332 8.19 -16.72 8.90
CA ASP A 332 8.45 -18.10 9.32
C ASP A 332 9.96 -18.39 9.47
N GLU A 333 10.32 -19.59 9.92
CA GLU A 333 11.73 -20.01 10.08
C GLU A 333 12.53 -20.00 8.77
N ASN A 334 11.87 -19.96 7.61
CA ASN A 334 12.48 -19.90 6.29
C ASN A 334 12.63 -18.46 5.78
N GLY A 335 12.09 -17.46 6.49
CA GLY A 335 12.10 -16.06 6.09
C GLY A 335 10.96 -15.66 5.15
N ASN A 336 9.92 -16.49 5.02
CA ASN A 336 8.72 -16.18 4.24
C ASN A 336 7.64 -15.56 5.12
N PRO A 337 6.74 -14.71 4.58
CA PRO A 337 5.56 -14.25 5.33
C PRO A 337 4.78 -15.41 5.96
N ALA A 338 4.52 -15.32 7.27
CA ALA A 338 3.78 -16.33 8.04
C ALA A 338 2.25 -16.20 7.87
N GLY A 339 1.78 -15.00 7.56
CA GLY A 339 0.42 -14.72 7.09
C GLY A 339 0.29 -14.97 5.59
N ALA A 340 -0.55 -14.19 4.92
CA ALA A 340 -0.72 -14.21 3.48
C ALA A 340 0.59 -13.90 2.75
N GLY A 341 0.78 -14.55 1.60
CA GLY A 341 1.93 -14.31 0.74
C GLY A 341 1.65 -14.65 -0.71
N GLY A 342 2.53 -14.19 -1.59
CA GLY A 342 2.63 -14.61 -2.97
C GLY A 342 3.99 -15.19 -3.30
N THR A 343 4.11 -15.78 -4.49
CA THR A 343 5.40 -16.28 -4.97
C THR A 343 6.22 -15.08 -5.44
N ASP A 344 7.33 -14.80 -4.77
CA ASP A 344 8.30 -13.77 -5.15
C ASP A 344 7.80 -12.30 -5.12
N GLU A 345 6.70 -12.01 -4.42
CA GLU A 345 6.19 -10.65 -4.21
C GLU A 345 5.41 -10.46 -2.90
N LEU A 346 5.23 -9.20 -2.48
CA LEU A 346 4.78 -8.86 -1.12
C LEU A 346 3.43 -8.13 -1.03
N TRP A 347 2.80 -7.74 -2.14
CA TRP A 347 1.57 -6.93 -2.07
C TRP A 347 0.46 -7.60 -1.26
N VAL A 348 0.32 -8.93 -1.35
CA VAL A 348 -0.68 -9.71 -0.60
C VAL A 348 -0.43 -9.61 0.91
N ALA A 349 0.82 -9.81 1.33
CA ALA A 349 1.21 -9.75 2.74
C ALA A 349 0.98 -8.35 3.33
N TYR A 350 1.26 -7.29 2.56
CA TYR A 350 1.01 -5.92 3.02
C TYR A 350 -0.47 -5.55 3.02
N TYR A 351 -1.28 -6.09 2.10
CA TYR A 351 -2.74 -5.94 2.17
C TYR A 351 -3.31 -6.57 3.44
N GLU A 352 -2.90 -7.80 3.77
CA GLU A 352 -3.30 -8.47 5.01
C GLU A 352 -2.82 -7.69 6.24
N LYS A 353 -1.54 -7.29 6.29
CA LYS A 353 -1.01 -6.50 7.42
C LYS A 353 -1.76 -5.18 7.61
N ALA A 354 -2.02 -4.45 6.53
CA ALA A 354 -2.77 -3.19 6.60
C ALA A 354 -4.21 -3.42 7.04
N PHE A 355 -4.84 -4.50 6.58
CA PHE A 355 -6.19 -4.87 7.00
C PHE A 355 -6.24 -5.26 8.48
N ALA A 356 -5.28 -6.05 8.97
CA ALA A 356 -5.12 -6.37 10.38
C ALA A 356 -4.97 -5.12 11.26
N THR A 357 -4.28 -4.09 10.76
CA THR A 357 -4.18 -2.77 11.43
C THR A 357 -5.52 -2.02 11.43
N PHE A 358 -6.26 -2.08 10.33
CA PHE A 358 -7.40 -1.19 10.09
C PHE A 358 -8.74 -1.73 10.58
N TYR A 359 -8.89 -3.05 10.60
CA TYR A 359 -10.16 -3.70 10.91
C TYR A 359 -10.60 -3.44 12.36
N ASP A 360 -11.84 -3.00 12.50
CA ASP A 360 -12.41 -2.48 13.74
C ASP A 360 -13.78 -3.07 14.10
N GLN A 361 -14.27 -4.03 13.32
CA GLN A 361 -15.59 -4.67 13.48
C GLN A 361 -15.54 -6.09 14.06
N ASP A 362 -14.41 -6.53 14.62
CA ASP A 362 -14.31 -7.84 15.25
C ASP A 362 -15.31 -7.98 16.43
N ASN A 363 -16.10 -9.04 16.38
CA ASN A 363 -17.12 -9.35 17.39
C ASN A 363 -16.51 -9.89 18.69
N ASP A 364 -15.26 -10.33 18.68
CA ASP A 364 -14.55 -10.87 19.85
C ASP A 364 -13.74 -9.81 20.62
N GLY A 365 -13.79 -8.55 20.17
CA GLY A 365 -13.22 -7.40 20.86
C GLY A 365 -11.71 -7.21 20.63
N HIS A 366 -11.12 -7.87 19.65
CA HIS A 366 -9.78 -7.56 19.18
C HIS A 366 -9.87 -6.46 18.11
N THR A 367 -8.96 -5.48 18.13
CA THR A 367 -8.88 -4.47 17.07
C THR A 367 -7.41 -4.23 16.78
N GLY A 368 -7.08 -3.96 15.51
CA GLY A 368 -5.71 -3.65 15.13
C GLY A 368 -4.71 -4.80 15.32
N SER A 369 -5.12 -6.05 15.14
CA SER A 369 -4.26 -7.24 15.21
C SER A 369 -4.59 -8.28 14.14
N TYR A 370 -3.68 -9.25 13.93
CA TYR A 370 -3.97 -10.38 13.03
C TYR A 370 -5.09 -11.27 13.58
N ARG A 371 -5.23 -11.39 14.90
CA ARG A 371 -6.37 -12.07 15.52
C ARG A 371 -7.71 -11.42 15.20
N ALA A 372 -7.75 -10.09 15.09
CA ALA A 372 -8.99 -9.35 14.84
C ALA A 372 -9.61 -9.66 13.47
N ILE A 373 -8.83 -10.18 12.52
CA ILE A 373 -9.30 -10.51 11.17
C ILE A 373 -9.63 -12.01 11.01
N GLU A 374 -9.57 -12.79 12.08
CA GLU A 374 -9.94 -14.21 12.03
C GLU A 374 -11.45 -14.40 12.06
N GLY A 375 -11.98 -15.15 11.09
CA GLY A 375 -13.35 -15.65 11.12
C GLY A 375 -14.44 -14.58 11.09
N ASP A 376 -14.80 -14.10 9.89
CA ASP A 376 -15.96 -13.22 9.71
C ASP A 376 -16.83 -13.64 8.51
N PHE A 377 -17.94 -12.93 8.33
CA PHE A 377 -18.93 -13.19 7.29
C PHE A 377 -18.45 -12.76 5.90
N THR A 378 -18.99 -13.44 4.89
CA THR A 378 -18.57 -13.30 3.49
C THR A 378 -18.88 -11.94 2.87
N ASP A 379 -19.75 -11.14 3.49
CA ASP A 379 -20.15 -9.80 3.05
C ASP A 379 -19.30 -8.69 3.71
N LYS A 380 -18.42 -9.01 4.66
CA LYS A 380 -17.74 -8.00 5.48
C LYS A 380 -16.53 -7.35 4.84
N ALA A 381 -15.77 -8.06 4.00
CA ALA A 381 -14.48 -7.54 3.49
C ALA A 381 -14.63 -6.62 2.29
N GLY A 382 -15.66 -6.86 1.46
CA GLY A 382 -15.95 -6.08 0.25
C GLY A 382 -15.97 -4.55 0.47
N PRO A 383 -16.70 -4.04 1.49
CA PRO A 383 -16.77 -2.62 1.78
C PRO A 383 -15.43 -2.02 2.15
N TYR A 384 -14.60 -2.73 2.93
CA TYR A 384 -13.26 -2.25 3.28
C TYR A 384 -12.32 -2.19 2.07
N LEU A 385 -12.46 -3.11 1.11
CA LEU A 385 -11.63 -3.14 -0.08
C LEU A 385 -12.03 -2.09 -1.12
N THR A 386 -13.34 -1.83 -1.26
CA THR A 386 -13.89 -1.10 -2.43
C THR A 386 -14.62 0.21 -2.07
N GLY A 387 -14.94 0.41 -0.80
CA GLY A 387 -15.80 1.50 -0.33
C GLY A 387 -17.27 1.31 -0.71
N ARG A 388 -17.66 0.10 -1.15
CA ARG A 388 -19.01 -0.22 -1.64
C ARG A 388 -19.72 -1.19 -0.73
N PRO A 389 -21.03 -1.02 -0.51
CA PRO A 389 -21.78 -1.93 0.33
C PRO A 389 -21.81 -3.33 -0.28
N SER A 390 -21.83 -4.34 0.58
CA SER A 390 -22.10 -5.71 0.19
C SER A 390 -23.59 -6.03 0.27
N GLU A 391 -23.98 -7.06 -0.47
CA GLU A 391 -25.30 -7.70 -0.42
C GLU A 391 -25.14 -9.16 0.03
N ASP A 392 -26.03 -9.62 0.90
CA ASP A 392 -26.15 -11.04 1.28
C ASP A 392 -27.07 -11.74 0.28
N LEU A 393 -26.55 -12.78 -0.37
CA LEU A 393 -27.21 -13.60 -1.37
C LEU A 393 -27.65 -14.98 -0.82
N ASP A 394 -27.50 -15.20 0.50
CA ASP A 394 -27.70 -16.50 1.15
C ASP A 394 -26.90 -17.61 0.44
N VAL A 395 -27.55 -18.54 -0.28
CA VAL A 395 -26.86 -19.51 -1.16
C VAL A 395 -27.67 -19.78 -2.42
N ASP A 396 -28.49 -18.83 -2.86
CA ASP A 396 -29.31 -18.98 -4.07
C ASP A 396 -28.42 -18.95 -5.32
N PHE A 397 -28.41 -20.06 -6.08
CA PHE A 397 -27.53 -20.16 -7.25
C PHE A 397 -27.87 -19.15 -8.34
N ASP A 398 -29.16 -18.88 -8.56
CA ASP A 398 -29.60 -17.97 -9.62
C ASP A 398 -29.21 -16.52 -9.25
N GLU A 399 -29.38 -16.12 -7.99
CA GLU A 399 -28.95 -14.79 -7.51
C GLU A 399 -27.42 -14.62 -7.52
N VAL A 400 -26.67 -15.66 -7.14
CA VAL A 400 -25.20 -15.70 -7.23
C VAL A 400 -24.74 -15.54 -8.67
N ARG A 401 -25.39 -16.25 -9.60
CA ARG A 401 -25.05 -16.19 -11.03
C ARG A 401 -25.37 -14.82 -11.62
N GLU A 402 -26.55 -14.28 -11.34
CA GLU A 402 -26.95 -12.94 -11.80
C GLU A 402 -25.96 -11.89 -11.30
N SER A 403 -25.62 -11.91 -10.01
CA SER A 403 -24.66 -10.98 -9.40
C SER A 403 -23.26 -11.09 -10.01
N TYR A 404 -22.79 -12.31 -10.29
CA TYR A 404 -21.49 -12.53 -10.95
C TYR A 404 -21.50 -12.02 -12.40
N GLU A 405 -22.58 -12.26 -13.14
CA GLU A 405 -22.76 -11.79 -14.53
C GLU A 405 -22.84 -10.25 -14.60
N ASP A 406 -23.39 -9.60 -13.57
CA ASP A 406 -23.38 -8.15 -13.37
C ASP A 406 -22.01 -7.57 -13.02
N GLY A 407 -20.99 -8.41 -12.86
CA GLY A 407 -19.62 -7.97 -12.63
C GLY A 407 -19.21 -7.85 -11.17
N LYS A 408 -20.09 -8.24 -10.22
CA LYS A 408 -19.77 -8.24 -8.79
C LYS A 408 -18.79 -9.37 -8.44
N VAL A 409 -18.02 -9.15 -7.39
CA VAL A 409 -17.25 -10.18 -6.70
C VAL A 409 -18.19 -10.94 -5.78
N ILE A 410 -18.11 -12.27 -5.78
CA ILE A 410 -18.92 -13.13 -4.90
C ILE A 410 -18.00 -13.97 -4.03
N VAL A 411 -18.22 -13.93 -2.72
CA VAL A 411 -17.53 -14.77 -1.73
C VAL A 411 -18.55 -15.70 -1.08
N ALA A 412 -18.31 -17.00 -1.12
CA ALA A 412 -19.21 -18.03 -0.61
C ALA A 412 -18.59 -18.78 0.58
N GLY A 413 -19.37 -18.97 1.64
CA GLY A 413 -18.96 -19.57 2.89
C GLY A 413 -19.49 -20.99 3.05
N THR A 414 -18.68 -21.86 3.64
CA THR A 414 -19.05 -23.23 3.98
C THR A 414 -19.42 -23.34 5.46
N PRO A 415 -20.36 -24.24 5.83
CA PRO A 415 -20.73 -24.44 7.23
C PRO A 415 -19.57 -25.06 8.02
N GLY A 416 -19.53 -24.82 9.33
CA GLY A 416 -18.47 -25.29 10.22
C GLY A 416 -18.26 -26.82 10.23
N GLU A 417 -19.31 -27.60 9.94
CA GLU A 417 -19.21 -29.04 9.75
C GLU A 417 -20.05 -29.51 8.56
N LYS A 418 -19.44 -30.28 7.65
CA LYS A 418 -20.15 -30.89 6.51
C LYS A 418 -19.44 -32.15 6.04
N LYS A 419 -20.21 -33.20 5.74
CA LYS A 419 -19.71 -34.36 5.00
C LYS A 419 -19.96 -34.15 3.51
N VAL A 420 -18.90 -34.16 2.74
CA VAL A 420 -18.94 -34.03 1.28
C VAL A 420 -18.73 -35.37 0.59
N GLU A 421 -19.15 -35.45 -0.67
CA GLU A 421 -18.90 -36.58 -1.55
C GLU A 421 -17.40 -36.73 -1.84
N ASP A 422 -16.96 -37.96 -2.15
CA ASP A 422 -15.54 -38.29 -2.34
C ASP A 422 -14.84 -37.40 -3.37
N LYS A 423 -15.56 -36.97 -4.41
CA LYS A 423 -15.04 -36.08 -5.47
C LYS A 423 -14.64 -34.68 -4.99
N PHE A 424 -15.13 -34.23 -3.83
CA PHE A 424 -14.84 -32.90 -3.30
C PHE A 424 -13.85 -32.91 -2.13
N LYS A 425 -13.44 -34.09 -1.65
CA LYS A 425 -12.62 -34.22 -0.43
C LYS A 425 -11.28 -33.49 -0.49
N ASP A 426 -10.70 -33.37 -1.68
CA ASP A 426 -9.37 -32.77 -1.86
C ASP A 426 -9.42 -31.24 -2.02
N GLY A 427 -10.60 -30.65 -2.25
CA GLY A 427 -10.76 -29.21 -2.48
C GLY A 427 -11.70 -28.50 -1.50
N TYR A 428 -12.59 -29.23 -0.84
CA TYR A 428 -13.62 -28.69 0.03
C TYR A 428 -13.17 -28.65 1.50
N VAL A 429 -13.25 -27.48 2.10
CA VAL A 429 -12.90 -27.18 3.50
C VAL A 429 -14.16 -26.61 4.16
N THR A 430 -14.44 -27.02 5.39
CA THR A 430 -15.57 -26.54 6.21
C THR A 430 -15.19 -25.33 7.05
N GLY A 431 -16.15 -24.43 7.33
CA GLY A 431 -15.88 -23.19 8.06
C GLY A 431 -14.86 -22.32 7.33
N HIS A 432 -15.00 -22.24 6.01
CA HIS A 432 -14.04 -21.64 5.09
C HIS A 432 -14.74 -20.90 3.96
N ALA A 433 -14.12 -19.80 3.51
CA ALA A 433 -14.60 -18.98 2.41
C ALA A 433 -13.93 -19.34 1.08
N TYR A 434 -14.70 -19.26 0.00
CA TYR A 434 -14.28 -19.44 -1.39
C TYR A 434 -14.71 -18.20 -2.19
N VAL A 435 -14.01 -17.92 -3.29
CA VAL A 435 -14.47 -16.93 -4.25
C VAL A 435 -15.09 -17.63 -5.46
N VAL A 436 -16.17 -17.08 -6.01
CA VAL A 436 -16.72 -17.54 -7.29
C VAL A 436 -15.79 -17.06 -8.39
N ASP A 437 -15.15 -18.02 -9.06
CA ASP A 437 -14.12 -17.78 -10.07
C ASP A 437 -14.69 -17.82 -11.49
N GLY A 438 -15.87 -18.40 -11.66
CA GLY A 438 -16.61 -18.40 -12.93
C GLY A 438 -17.65 -19.50 -13.02
N PHE A 439 -18.09 -19.75 -14.25
CA PHE A 439 -19.02 -20.82 -14.58
C PHE A 439 -18.51 -21.59 -15.79
N THR A 440 -18.71 -22.91 -15.75
CA THR A 440 -18.44 -23.80 -16.88
C THR A 440 -19.52 -23.66 -17.96
N ASP A 441 -19.23 -24.12 -19.19
CA ASP A 441 -20.17 -24.10 -20.31
C ASP A 441 -21.46 -24.91 -20.04
N ASP A 442 -21.37 -25.96 -19.22
CA ASP A 442 -22.53 -26.76 -18.79
C ASP A 442 -23.25 -26.19 -17.54
N GLY A 443 -22.86 -25.00 -17.09
CA GLY A 443 -23.57 -24.22 -16.09
C GLY A 443 -23.19 -24.52 -14.64
N LYS A 444 -22.13 -25.28 -14.38
CA LYS A 444 -21.60 -25.47 -13.02
C LYS A 444 -20.85 -24.23 -12.55
N ILE A 445 -20.95 -23.93 -11.26
CA ILE A 445 -20.15 -22.89 -10.60
C ILE A 445 -18.73 -23.39 -10.37
N ILE A 446 -17.75 -22.52 -10.57
CA ILE A 446 -16.33 -22.73 -10.30
C ILE A 446 -15.96 -21.91 -9.07
N LEU A 447 -15.51 -22.58 -8.01
CA LEU A 447 -15.13 -21.95 -6.74
C LEU A 447 -13.65 -22.14 -6.49
N ARG A 448 -12.98 -21.04 -6.14
CA ARG A 448 -11.55 -21.00 -5.88
C ARG A 448 -11.28 -20.83 -4.39
N ASN A 449 -10.35 -21.64 -3.88
CA ASN A 449 -9.88 -21.58 -2.51
C ASN A 449 -8.79 -20.48 -2.38
N PRO A 450 -8.90 -19.52 -1.44
CA PRO A 450 -7.88 -18.49 -1.21
C PRO A 450 -6.54 -19.03 -0.68
N TRP A 451 -6.45 -20.32 -0.37
CA TRP A 451 -5.20 -20.98 0.03
C TRP A 451 -4.14 -21.09 -1.06
N GLY A 452 -4.45 -20.66 -2.28
CA GLY A 452 -3.53 -20.59 -3.42
C GLY A 452 -3.77 -21.65 -4.49
N THR A 453 -3.05 -21.52 -5.60
CA THR A 453 -3.20 -22.34 -6.82
C THR A 453 -2.85 -23.83 -6.65
N ALA A 454 -2.18 -24.18 -5.55
CA ALA A 454 -1.91 -25.57 -5.19
C ALA A 454 -3.17 -26.36 -4.81
N TYR A 455 -4.28 -25.69 -4.49
CA TYR A 455 -5.55 -26.32 -4.13
C TYR A 455 -6.50 -26.39 -5.33
N PRO A 456 -7.16 -27.53 -5.56
CA PRO A 456 -8.04 -27.70 -6.71
C PRO A 456 -9.27 -26.79 -6.58
N LYS A 457 -9.67 -26.18 -7.70
CA LYS A 457 -10.97 -25.50 -7.80
C LYS A 457 -12.10 -26.53 -7.67
N LEU A 458 -13.21 -26.10 -7.10
CA LEU A 458 -14.42 -26.91 -7.01
C LEU A 458 -15.33 -26.56 -8.19
N GLU A 459 -15.79 -27.58 -8.91
CA GLU A 459 -16.84 -27.45 -9.92
C GLU A 459 -18.11 -28.13 -9.41
N MET A 460 -19.19 -27.36 -9.21
CA MET A 460 -20.42 -27.84 -8.58
C MET A 460 -21.66 -27.53 -9.41
N THR A 461 -22.61 -28.47 -9.46
CA THR A 461 -23.96 -28.15 -9.99
C THR A 461 -24.67 -27.16 -9.06
N PRO A 462 -25.73 -26.48 -9.52
CA PRO A 462 -26.54 -25.61 -8.67
C PRO A 462 -26.98 -26.28 -7.36
N GLU A 463 -27.48 -27.51 -7.46
CA GLU A 463 -27.97 -28.26 -6.30
C GLU A 463 -26.82 -28.68 -5.36
N GLU A 464 -25.61 -28.87 -5.88
CA GLU A 464 -24.43 -29.18 -5.07
C GLU A 464 -23.96 -27.93 -4.31
N PHE A 465 -23.94 -26.78 -4.97
CA PHE A 465 -23.60 -25.49 -4.34
C PHE A 465 -24.55 -25.19 -3.18
N GLU A 466 -25.86 -25.12 -3.44
CA GLU A 466 -26.91 -24.86 -2.44
C GLU A 466 -26.90 -25.89 -1.29
N LYS A 467 -26.53 -27.14 -1.59
CA LYS A 467 -26.45 -28.20 -0.58
C LYS A 467 -25.23 -28.06 0.32
N TYR A 468 -24.09 -27.62 -0.20
CA TYR A 468 -22.82 -27.66 0.52
C TYR A 468 -22.43 -26.32 1.15
N PHE A 469 -22.75 -25.20 0.53
CA PHE A 469 -22.47 -23.87 1.06
C PHE A 469 -23.56 -23.42 2.04
N SER A 470 -23.27 -22.37 2.82
CA SER A 470 -24.18 -21.82 3.84
C SER A 470 -24.28 -20.30 3.86
N SER A 471 -23.48 -19.60 3.07
CA SER A 471 -23.58 -18.14 2.89
C SER A 471 -22.93 -17.72 1.58
N ALA A 472 -23.29 -16.54 1.10
CA ALA A 472 -22.71 -15.90 -0.08
C ALA A 472 -22.91 -14.39 0.04
N GLY A 473 -21.81 -13.63 0.02
CA GLY A 473 -21.84 -12.18 -0.06
C GLY A 473 -21.39 -11.71 -1.44
N SER A 474 -21.95 -10.60 -1.91
CA SER A 474 -21.52 -9.94 -3.15
C SER A 474 -21.20 -8.47 -2.94
N PHE A 475 -20.25 -7.95 -3.73
CA PHE A 475 -19.94 -6.52 -3.75
C PHE A 475 -19.34 -6.12 -5.10
N PRO A 476 -19.56 -4.87 -5.57
CA PRO A 476 -18.97 -4.38 -6.80
C PRO A 476 -17.54 -3.87 -6.58
N THR A 477 -16.69 -3.92 -7.61
CA THR A 477 -15.33 -3.32 -7.56
C THR A 477 -15.31 -1.84 -7.96
N ARG A 478 -16.33 -1.37 -8.69
CA ARG A 478 -16.51 0.00 -9.20
C ARG A 478 -17.99 0.40 -9.19
N ASP A 479 -18.29 1.68 -9.44
CA ASP A 479 -19.66 2.22 -9.58
C ASP A 479 -20.47 1.59 -10.71
#